data_AF-A0A534PW81-F1
#
_entry.id   AF-A0A534PW81-F1
#
_cell.length_a   1.000
_cell.length_b   1.000
_cell.length_c   1.000
_cell.angle_alpha   90.00
_cell.angle_beta   90.00
_cell.angle_gamma   90.00
#
_symmetry.space_group_name_H-M   'P 1'
#
loop_
_entity.id
_entity.type
_entity.pdbx_description
1 polymer ?
#
loop_
_entity_poly.entity_id
_entity_poly.type
_entity_poly.pdbx_seq_one_letter_code
_entity_poly.pdbx_strand_id
1 'polypeptide(L)'
;MARVLYLAPHENAVETGDRHGRGKDFAKWIFSEEPGLEERLFSTRFELAIDARLDPGAAIGLHFHDRTEEIYYLLDGELSMTTVDRSGRESTATLRAGDAHLVRLGQGHFGVAGSAGARFVAFAVRAG
;
A
#
# COMPACT_ATOMS: atom_id res chain seq x y z
N MET A 1 -6.62 -8.47 -16.58
CA MET A 1 -6.49 -7.66 -15.35
C MET A 1 -7.57 -8.06 -14.36
N ALA A 2 -7.16 -8.64 -13.23
CA ALA A 2 -8.06 -8.94 -12.13
C ALA A 2 -8.50 -7.65 -11.44
N ARG A 3 -9.77 -7.59 -11.03
CA ARG A 3 -10.28 -6.56 -10.10
C ARG A 3 -10.53 -7.25 -8.77
N VAL A 4 -10.02 -6.67 -7.69
CA VAL A 4 -10.09 -7.24 -6.34
C VAL A 4 -10.70 -6.19 -5.41
N LEU A 5 -11.57 -6.64 -4.50
CA LEU A 5 -12.12 -5.81 -3.44
C LEU A 5 -11.62 -6.38 -2.10
N TYR A 6 -11.00 -5.53 -1.30
CA TYR A 6 -10.61 -5.84 0.07
C TYR A 6 -11.56 -5.12 1.03
N LEU A 7 -12.09 -5.84 2.03
CA LEU A 7 -12.98 -5.27 3.07
C LEU A 7 -12.23 -4.66 4.27
N ALA A 8 -10.95 -4.98 4.36
CA ALA A 8 -9.94 -4.36 5.20
C ALA A 8 -8.62 -4.53 4.42
N PRO A 9 -8.09 -3.46 3.80
CA PRO A 9 -6.88 -3.53 3.02
C PRO A 9 -5.73 -3.89 3.96
N HIS A 10 -5.06 -5.02 3.69
CA HIS A 10 -4.02 -5.56 4.57
C HIS A 10 -4.47 -5.67 6.04
N GLU A 11 -5.58 -6.37 6.31
CA GLU A 11 -6.04 -6.60 7.69
C GLU A 11 -4.93 -7.19 8.57
N ASN A 12 -4.73 -6.58 9.74
CA ASN A 12 -3.82 -7.05 10.76
C ASN A 12 -4.58 -7.34 12.06
N ALA A 13 -4.95 -8.61 12.26
CA ALA A 13 -5.79 -9.06 13.37
C ALA A 13 -5.14 -8.93 14.77
N VAL A 14 -3.81 -8.72 14.86
CA VAL A 14 -3.13 -8.50 16.15
C VAL A 14 -3.00 -7.02 16.52
N GLU A 15 -3.29 -6.14 15.57
CA GLU A 15 -3.27 -4.69 15.76
C GLU A 15 -4.67 -4.14 16.06
N THR A 16 -4.74 -2.87 16.49
CA THR A 16 -6.01 -2.18 16.79
C THR A 16 -6.08 -0.81 16.12
N GLY A 17 -7.27 -0.22 16.06
CA GLY A 17 -7.47 1.11 15.47
C GLY A 17 -7.12 1.14 13.97
N ASP A 18 -6.42 2.18 13.54
CA ASP A 18 -5.97 2.33 12.15
C ASP A 18 -5.01 1.20 11.72
N ARG A 19 -4.17 0.72 12.65
CA ARG A 19 -3.16 -0.34 12.39
C ARG A 19 -3.79 -1.70 12.10
N HIS A 20 -5.04 -1.92 12.51
CA HIS A 20 -5.78 -3.14 12.14
C HIS A 20 -6.14 -3.16 10.64
N GLY A 21 -6.28 -1.99 10.02
CA GLY A 21 -6.91 -1.85 8.70
C GLY A 21 -8.44 -1.90 8.81
N ARG A 22 -9.13 -1.23 7.89
CA ARG A 22 -10.61 -1.21 7.82
C ARG A 22 -11.11 -0.64 6.50
N GLY A 23 -12.41 -0.79 6.25
CA GLY A 23 -13.06 -0.14 5.12
C GLY A 23 -12.66 -0.77 3.78
N LYS A 24 -13.14 -0.21 2.68
CA LYS A 24 -12.98 -0.88 1.38
C LYS A 24 -11.79 -0.34 0.60
N ASP A 25 -11.05 -1.24 -0.01
CA ASP A 25 -10.12 -0.95 -1.10
C ASP A 25 -10.57 -1.66 -2.38
N PHE A 26 -10.76 -0.88 -3.43
CA PHE A 26 -11.03 -1.36 -4.77
C PHE A 26 -9.75 -1.31 -5.59
N ALA A 27 -9.17 -2.48 -5.84
CA ALA A 27 -7.88 -2.58 -6.48
C ALA A 27 -7.96 -3.28 -7.83
N LYS A 28 -7.09 -2.86 -8.74
CA LYS A 28 -6.87 -3.52 -10.03
C LYS A 28 -5.38 -3.67 -10.24
N TRP A 29 -4.93 -4.89 -10.49
CA TRP A 29 -3.56 -5.09 -10.91
C TRP A 29 -3.34 -4.51 -12.29
N ILE A 30 -2.32 -3.66 -12.41
CA ILE A 30 -1.74 -3.26 -13.68
C ILE A 30 -0.90 -4.41 -14.20
N PHE A 31 -0.09 -5.02 -13.33
CA PHE A 31 0.56 -6.32 -13.49
C PHE A 31 0.91 -6.91 -12.12
N SER A 32 1.14 -8.23 -12.05
CA SER A 32 1.74 -8.89 -10.88
C SER A 32 2.78 -9.94 -11.31
N GLU A 33 3.86 -10.02 -10.52
CA GLU A 33 4.92 -11.04 -10.55
C GLU A 33 5.07 -11.67 -9.14
N GLU A 34 4.01 -11.61 -8.33
CA GLU A 34 3.93 -12.28 -7.05
C GLU A 34 3.71 -13.80 -7.25
N PRO A 35 4.25 -14.66 -6.36
CA PRO A 35 4.14 -16.11 -6.48
C PRO A 35 2.70 -16.61 -6.70
N GLY A 36 2.47 -17.31 -7.81
CA GLY A 36 1.16 -17.86 -8.20
C GLY A 36 0.25 -16.90 -8.98
N LEU A 37 0.66 -15.64 -9.15
CA LEU A 37 -0.08 -14.58 -9.83
C LEU A 37 0.73 -13.96 -10.97
N GLU A 38 1.85 -14.59 -11.35
CA GLU A 38 2.82 -14.01 -12.27
C GLU A 38 2.30 -13.92 -13.71
N GLU A 39 2.47 -12.74 -14.31
CA GLU A 39 2.22 -12.50 -15.74
C GLU A 39 3.49 -12.70 -16.59
N ARG A 40 4.68 -12.82 -15.97
CA ARG A 40 5.99 -13.06 -16.60
C ARG A 40 6.38 -11.99 -17.63
N LEU A 41 6.07 -10.74 -17.33
CA LEU A 41 6.34 -9.58 -18.18
C LEU A 41 7.77 -9.05 -18.03
N PHE A 42 8.38 -9.23 -16.85
CA PHE A 42 9.68 -8.64 -16.53
C PHE A 42 10.73 -9.71 -16.23
N SER A 43 11.96 -9.50 -16.72
CA SER A 43 13.15 -10.21 -16.26
C SER A 43 13.84 -9.51 -15.08
N THR A 44 13.29 -8.38 -14.64
CA THR A 44 13.83 -7.55 -13.55
C THR A 44 13.13 -7.90 -12.23
N ARG A 45 13.33 -7.07 -11.19
CA ARG A 45 12.73 -7.27 -9.86
C ARG A 45 11.43 -6.48 -9.63
N PHE A 46 10.84 -5.91 -10.68
CA PHE A 46 9.53 -5.27 -10.57
C PHE A 46 8.49 -6.35 -10.21
N GLU A 47 7.90 -6.24 -9.03
CA GLU A 47 7.06 -7.29 -8.44
C GLU A 47 5.57 -7.02 -8.65
N LEU A 48 5.12 -5.78 -8.47
CA LEU A 48 3.70 -5.45 -8.51
C LEU A 48 3.49 -4.01 -8.95
N ALA A 49 2.42 -3.77 -9.72
CA ALA A 49 1.83 -2.46 -9.86
C ALA A 49 0.31 -2.54 -9.73
N ILE A 50 -0.27 -1.71 -8.86
CA ILE A 50 -1.70 -1.76 -8.52
C ILE A 50 -2.31 -0.36 -8.57
N ASP A 51 -3.44 -0.20 -9.26
CA ASP A 51 -4.30 0.99 -9.21
C ASP A 51 -5.39 0.71 -8.17
N ALA A 52 -5.36 1.45 -7.07
CA ALA A 52 -6.19 1.20 -5.89
C ALA A 52 -6.97 2.45 -5.48
N ARG A 53 -8.16 2.23 -4.92
CA ARG A 53 -9.03 3.29 -4.39
C ARG A 53 -9.57 2.89 -3.03
N LEU A 54 -9.14 3.61 -2.02
CA LEU A 54 -9.68 3.56 -0.67
C LEU A 54 -10.95 4.40 -0.57
N ASP A 55 -12.00 3.83 0.03
CA ASP A 55 -13.16 4.60 0.45
C ASP A 55 -12.81 5.61 1.57
N PRO A 56 -13.62 6.65 1.79
CA PRO A 56 -13.41 7.62 2.86
C PRO A 56 -13.15 6.97 4.23
N GLY A 57 -12.05 7.36 4.87
CA GLY A 57 -11.67 6.84 6.20
C GLY A 57 -11.26 5.36 6.25
N ALA A 58 -11.17 4.67 5.12
CA ALA A 58 -10.60 3.32 5.05
C ALA A 58 -9.10 3.37 5.41
N ALA A 59 -8.61 2.28 5.99
CA ALA A 59 -7.22 2.17 6.44
C ALA A 59 -6.57 0.90 5.92
N ILE A 60 -5.35 1.05 5.40
CA ILE A 60 -4.43 -0.05 5.15
C ILE A 60 -3.84 -0.45 6.51
N GLY A 61 -3.99 -1.71 6.91
CA GLY A 61 -3.46 -2.21 8.16
C GLY A 61 -1.93 -2.29 8.16
N LEU A 62 -1.35 -2.25 9.36
CA LEU A 62 0.10 -2.27 9.54
C LEU A 62 0.68 -3.59 9.05
N HIS A 63 1.63 -3.49 8.12
CA HIS A 63 2.40 -4.64 7.67
C HIS A 63 3.84 -4.22 7.33
N PHE A 64 4.75 -5.19 7.29
CA PHE A 64 6.19 -4.98 7.11
C PHE A 64 6.69 -5.51 5.78
N HIS A 65 7.66 -4.80 5.20
CA HIS A 65 8.23 -5.10 3.89
C HIS A 65 9.69 -5.55 3.99
N ASP A 66 9.94 -6.81 4.36
CA ASP A 66 11.31 -7.31 4.56
C ASP A 66 12.10 -7.54 3.27
N ARG A 67 11.41 -7.66 2.14
CA ARG A 67 11.99 -8.08 0.86
C ARG A 67 11.67 -7.15 -0.31
N THR A 68 10.83 -6.15 -0.09
CA THR A 68 10.26 -5.33 -1.16
C THR A 68 10.32 -3.88 -0.73
N GLU A 69 10.64 -2.99 -1.65
CA GLU A 69 10.38 -1.57 -1.48
C GLU A 69 9.06 -1.25 -2.16
N GLU A 70 8.25 -0.41 -1.53
CA GLU A 70 6.94 -0.02 -2.05
C GLU A 70 6.84 1.49 -2.20
N ILE A 71 6.46 1.94 -3.39
CA ILE A 71 6.26 3.36 -3.70
C ILE A 71 4.77 3.59 -3.94
N TYR A 72 4.18 4.51 -3.16
CA TYR A 72 2.85 5.04 -3.41
C TYR A 72 2.97 6.32 -4.21
N TYR A 73 2.15 6.45 -5.25
CA TYR A 73 1.94 7.70 -5.97
C TYR A 73 0.45 8.05 -5.94
N LEU A 74 0.10 9.17 -5.29
CA LEU A 74 -1.30 9.56 -5.15
C LEU A 74 -1.83 10.21 -6.42
N LEU A 75 -2.98 9.72 -6.88
CA LEU A 75 -3.69 10.23 -8.04
C LEU A 75 -4.80 11.21 -7.66
N ASP A 76 -5.48 10.95 -6.54
CA ASP A 76 -6.60 11.77 -6.06
C ASP A 76 -6.83 11.58 -4.56
N GLY A 77 -7.49 12.54 -3.92
CA GLY A 77 -7.79 12.54 -2.49
C GLY A 77 -6.57 12.79 -1.60
N GLU A 78 -6.61 12.21 -0.39
CA GLU A 78 -5.57 12.39 0.62
C GLU A 78 -5.29 11.05 1.35
N LEU A 79 -4.03 10.74 1.59
CA LEU A 79 -3.61 9.55 2.33
C LEU A 79 -2.61 9.94 3.42
N SER A 80 -2.96 9.70 4.69
CA SER A 80 -2.03 9.81 5.80
C SER A 80 -1.26 8.50 5.92
N MET A 81 -0.01 8.48 5.45
CA MET A 81 0.86 7.31 5.46
C MET A 81 1.82 7.37 6.64
N THR A 82 1.81 6.34 7.49
CA THR A 82 2.75 6.21 8.61
C THR A 82 3.69 5.05 8.38
N THR A 83 4.99 5.34 8.31
CA THR A 83 6.04 4.32 8.29
C THR A 83 6.55 4.02 9.69
N VAL A 84 6.90 2.76 9.94
CA VAL A 84 7.47 2.25 11.19
C VAL A 84 8.86 1.69 10.89
N ASP A 85 9.90 2.26 11.47
CA ASP A 85 11.26 1.73 11.31
C ASP A 85 11.51 0.49 12.21
N ARG A 86 12.65 -0.18 12.02
CA ARG A 86 12.99 -1.40 12.77
C ARG A 86 13.11 -1.21 14.29
N SER A 87 13.25 0.04 14.76
CA SER A 87 13.25 0.35 16.19
C SER A 87 11.85 0.63 16.74
N GLY A 88 10.81 0.53 15.89
CA GLY A 88 9.42 0.82 16.23
C GLY A 88 9.08 2.31 16.16
N ARG A 89 9.97 3.15 15.65
CA ARG A 89 9.71 4.60 15.56
C ARG A 89 8.87 4.90 14.34
N GLU A 90 7.86 5.74 14.55
CA GLU A 90 6.91 6.14 13.52
C GLU A 90 7.23 7.49 12.89
N SER A 91 6.91 7.62 11.61
CA SER A 91 6.93 8.88 10.88
C SER A 91 5.74 8.92 9.93
N THR A 92 4.93 9.97 10.04
CA THR A 92 3.71 10.16 9.24
C THR A 92 3.90 11.25 8.21
N ALA A 93 3.46 10.98 6.98
CA ALA A 93 3.36 11.95 5.90
C ALA A 93 1.93 11.99 5.36
N THR A 94 1.40 13.20 5.14
CA THR A 94 0.13 13.38 4.45
C THR A 94 0.40 13.58 2.96
N LEU A 95 -0.06 12.64 2.14
CA LEU A 95 0.08 12.66 0.70
C LEU A 95 -1.19 13.21 0.06
N ARG A 96 -1.04 13.99 -1.02
CA ARG A 96 -2.10 14.47 -1.90
C ARG A 96 -1.80 14.09 -3.35
N ALA A 97 -2.73 14.37 -4.25
CA ALA A 97 -2.55 14.12 -5.67
C ALA A 97 -1.22 14.71 -6.19
N GLY A 98 -0.39 13.86 -6.81
CA GLY A 98 0.95 14.19 -7.30
C GLY A 98 2.10 13.86 -6.35
N ASP A 99 1.82 13.56 -5.08
CA ASP A 99 2.84 13.19 -4.11
C ASP A 99 3.25 11.72 -4.27
N ALA A 100 4.53 11.45 -4.02
CA ALA A 100 5.08 10.10 -3.93
C ALA A 100 5.62 9.82 -2.52
N HIS A 101 5.49 8.57 -2.06
CA HIS A 101 6.02 8.14 -0.78
C HIS A 101 6.67 6.76 -0.90
N LEU A 102 7.88 6.63 -0.37
CA LEU A 102 8.63 5.38 -0.37
C LEU A 102 8.55 4.73 1.01
N VAL A 103 8.08 3.49 1.04
CA VAL A 103 8.29 2.54 2.13
C VAL A 103 9.57 1.78 1.83
N ARG A 104 10.59 1.99 2.66
CA ARG A 104 11.91 1.36 2.47
C ARG A 104 11.92 -0.07 2.95
N LEU A 105 12.90 -0.83 2.46
CA LEU A 105 13.15 -2.19 2.88
C LEU A 105 13.27 -2.30 4.42
N GLY A 106 12.51 -3.22 4.99
CA GLY A 106 12.43 -3.49 6.43
C GLY A 106 11.65 -2.45 7.22
N GLN A 107 10.99 -1.48 6.59
CA GLN A 107 9.99 -0.65 7.25
C GLN A 107 8.61 -1.34 7.22
N GLY A 108 7.83 -1.07 8.26
CA GLY A 108 6.39 -1.27 8.23
C GLY A 108 5.67 -0.02 7.79
N HIS A 109 4.41 -0.17 7.38
CA HIS A 109 3.54 0.97 7.17
C HIS A 109 2.07 0.63 7.38
N PHE A 110 1.31 1.65 7.73
CA PHE A 110 -0.15 1.67 7.68
C PHE A 110 -0.59 3.04 7.13
N GLY A 111 -1.76 3.11 6.53
CA GLY A 111 -2.24 4.33 5.88
C GLY A 111 -3.72 4.55 6.09
N VAL A 112 -4.15 5.80 6.23
CA VAL A 112 -5.56 6.16 6.42
C VAL A 112 -5.99 7.16 5.36
N ALA A 113 -7.03 6.81 4.61
CA ALA A 113 -7.61 7.68 3.60
C ALA A 113 -8.37 8.84 4.25
N GLY A 114 -8.27 10.03 3.64
CA GLY A 114 -8.98 11.22 4.07
C GLY A 114 -10.51 11.13 3.88
N SER A 115 -11.19 12.23 4.18
CA SER A 115 -12.66 12.32 4.15
C SER A 115 -13.28 12.16 2.75
N ALA A 116 -12.49 12.35 1.69
CA ALA A 116 -12.90 12.10 0.31
C ALA A 116 -12.42 10.74 -0.23
N GLY A 117 -11.73 9.95 0.59
CA GLY A 117 -11.00 8.75 0.15
C GLY A 117 -9.62 9.07 -0.42
N ALA A 118 -8.99 8.06 -1.01
CA ALA A 118 -7.70 8.18 -1.69
C ALA A 118 -7.66 7.25 -2.90
N ARG A 119 -7.10 7.72 -4.00
CA ARG A 119 -6.73 6.86 -5.14
C ARG A 119 -5.25 6.97 -5.39
N PHE A 120 -4.58 5.84 -5.57
CA PHE A 120 -3.14 5.80 -5.80
C PHE A 120 -2.76 4.66 -6.73
N VAL A 121 -1.55 4.76 -7.27
CA VAL A 121 -0.84 3.59 -7.81
C VAL A 121 0.26 3.23 -6.83
N ALA A 122 0.33 1.97 -6.43
CA ALA A 122 1.45 1.44 -5.68
C ALA A 122 2.32 0.56 -6.58
N PHE A 123 3.64 0.69 -6.43
CA PHE A 123 4.65 -0.06 -7.16
C PHE A 123 5.54 -0.78 -6.17
N ALA A 124 5.69 -2.09 -6.35
CA ALA A 124 6.50 -2.92 -5.48
C ALA A 124 7.73 -3.44 -6.25
N VAL A 125 8.91 -3.23 -5.69
CA VAL A 125 10.18 -3.69 -6.28
C VAL A 125 10.91 -4.54 -5.26
N ARG A 126 11.16 -5.79 -5.63
CA ARG A 126 11.80 -6.78 -4.77
C ARG A 126 13.31 -6.54 -4.68
N ALA A 127 13.86 -6.64 -3.48
CA ALA A 127 15.29 -6.58 -3.23
C ALA A 127 16.04 -7.75 -3.88
N GLY A 128 17.33 -7.50 -4.19
CA GLY A 128 18.22 -8.38 -4.96
C GLY A 128 18.43 -9.77 -4.39
#